data_AF-A0A822EVD3-F1
#
_entry.id   AF-A0A822EVD3-F1
#
_cell.length_a   1.000
_cell.length_b   1.000
_cell.length_c   1.000
_cell.angle_alpha   90.00
_cell.angle_beta   90.00
_cell.angle_gamma   90.00
#
_symmetry.space_group_name_H-M   'P 1'
#
loop_
_entity.id
_entity.type
_entity.pdbx_description
1 polymer ?
#
loop_
_entity_poly.entity_id
_entity_poly.type
_entity_poly.pdbx_seq_one_letter_code
_entity_poly.pdbx_strand_id
1 'polypeptide(L)'
;NIEFVPYVLQIIGFILESRSSGSISIADAYRALFQLILTLSFLDRSGNIPALSRLLQTYIEKAGETIVLEKLTTILGVFQRLVSQSKVHDHEGFAILNLLIINLPATYLNNYLKDIFIVIFTRLTKAKIQKLIRCIIVFFSYFIIKYGAKEFITQIDSIQANMFQMVVERLFVPELSKVDDNDKKICAVAVTHLLCDPEQMINGIYFNYLWLILLQALLDLFQSTNDLHIMSAAERKKQAQEEAEEELLIGLDDTPDYTPAFSRLAFAKQPRTDLFGSSIPDARCHLAKCLQELTSSHPNQFLSVMTNGLSKEQLLDIQKYCALANVTLI
;
A
#
# COMPACT_ATOMS: atom_id res chain seq x y z
N ASN A 1 -5.59 -30.65 -19.03
CA ASN A 1 -6.59 -29.68 -18.55
C ASN A 1 -5.99 -28.66 -17.60
N ILE A 2 -5.02 -27.89 -18.09
CA ILE A 2 -4.33 -26.82 -17.35
C ILE A 2 -5.17 -25.52 -17.33
N GLU A 3 -6.08 -25.38 -18.29
CA GLU A 3 -6.94 -24.21 -18.50
C GLU A 3 -7.89 -23.92 -17.32
N PHE A 4 -8.19 -24.92 -16.49
CA PHE A 4 -9.10 -24.76 -15.35
C PHE A 4 -8.40 -24.34 -14.05
N VAL A 5 -7.07 -24.31 -14.01
CA VAL A 5 -6.31 -24.03 -12.78
C VAL A 5 -6.68 -22.68 -12.16
N PRO A 6 -6.75 -21.55 -12.91
CA PRO A 6 -7.15 -20.26 -12.33
C PRO A 6 -8.55 -20.27 -11.72
N TYR A 7 -9.48 -21.05 -12.29
CA TYR A 7 -10.85 -21.16 -11.79
C TYR A 7 -10.91 -22.00 -10.51
N VAL A 8 -10.18 -23.12 -10.47
CA VAL A 8 -10.07 -23.96 -9.27
C VAL A 8 -9.49 -23.16 -8.11
N LEU A 9 -8.42 -22.38 -8.35
CA LEU A 9 -7.83 -21.50 -7.35
C LEU A 9 -8.82 -20.44 -6.84
N GLN A 10 -9.59 -19.81 -7.73
CA GLN A 10 -10.63 -18.85 -7.34
C GLN A 10 -11.75 -19.48 -6.51
N ILE A 11 -12.20 -20.69 -6.86
CA ILE A 11 -13.23 -21.41 -6.11
C ILE A 11 -12.72 -21.79 -4.72
N ILE A 12 -11.48 -22.26 -4.61
CA ILE A 12 -10.89 -22.59 -3.30
C ILE A 12 -10.77 -21.32 -2.44
N GLY A 13 -10.32 -20.22 -3.01
CA GLY A 13 -10.25 -18.92 -2.33
C GLY A 13 -11.61 -18.51 -1.78
N PHE A 14 -12.65 -18.60 -2.61
CA PHE A 14 -14.02 -18.30 -2.20
C PHE A 14 -14.55 -19.21 -1.06
N ILE A 15 -14.24 -20.51 -1.12
CA ILE A 15 -14.62 -21.45 -0.05
C ILE A 15 -13.90 -21.11 1.27
N LEU A 16 -12.64 -20.70 1.21
CA LEU A 16 -11.88 -20.28 2.39
C LEU A 16 -12.36 -18.93 2.94
N GLU A 17 -12.68 -17.96 2.07
CA GLU A 17 -13.26 -16.67 2.46
C GLU A 17 -14.56 -16.83 3.26
N SER A 18 -15.38 -17.81 2.88
CA SER A 18 -16.67 -18.13 3.53
C SER A 18 -16.53 -18.72 4.93
N ARG A 19 -15.31 -19.07 5.38
CA ARG A 19 -15.06 -19.58 6.74
C ARG A 19 -14.84 -18.45 7.73
N SER A 20 -15.27 -18.68 8.98
CA SER A 20 -15.02 -17.75 10.09
C SER A 20 -13.52 -17.61 10.34
N SER A 21 -13.04 -16.37 10.49
CA SER A 21 -11.62 -16.10 10.78
C SER A 21 -11.22 -16.75 12.09
N GLY A 22 -10.09 -17.46 12.11
CA GLY A 22 -9.59 -18.11 13.33
C GLY A 22 -10.38 -19.35 13.77
N SER A 23 -11.37 -19.84 13.00
CA SER A 23 -12.01 -21.12 13.33
C SER A 23 -11.07 -22.28 12.97
N ILE A 24 -10.31 -22.69 13.98
CA ILE A 24 -9.90 -24.06 14.35
C ILE A 24 -9.65 -24.98 13.15
N SER A 25 -8.36 -25.20 12.89
CA SER A 25 -7.85 -26.16 11.91
C SER A 25 -8.35 -25.87 10.49
N ILE A 26 -7.55 -25.10 9.73
CA ILE A 26 -7.42 -25.42 8.30
C ILE A 26 -7.20 -26.93 8.24
N ALA A 27 -8.22 -27.68 7.80
CA ALA A 27 -8.15 -29.12 7.69
C ALA A 27 -6.87 -29.50 6.95
N ASP A 28 -6.24 -30.62 7.28
CA ASP A 28 -4.91 -30.99 6.75
C ASP A 28 -4.82 -30.89 5.22
N ALA A 29 -5.93 -31.16 4.52
CA ALA A 29 -6.07 -30.94 3.09
C ALA A 29 -5.75 -29.50 2.64
N TYR A 30 -6.26 -28.48 3.33
CA TYR A 30 -5.98 -27.09 3.01
C TYR A 30 -4.58 -26.64 3.46
N ARG A 31 -3.98 -27.29 4.47
CA ARG A 31 -2.57 -27.06 4.82
C ARG A 31 -1.65 -27.63 3.75
N ALA A 32 -1.93 -28.84 3.28
CA ALA A 32 -1.22 -29.46 2.16
C ALA A 32 -1.38 -28.64 0.89
N LEU A 33 -2.59 -28.13 0.62
CA LEU A 33 -2.86 -27.24 -0.51
C LEU A 33 -2.07 -25.93 -0.39
N PHE A 34 -1.98 -25.34 0.81
CA PHE A 34 -1.18 -24.14 1.03
C PHE A 34 0.29 -24.38 0.72
N GLN A 35 0.86 -25.50 1.17
CA GLN A 35 2.23 -25.90 0.83
C GLN A 35 2.42 -26.05 -0.68
N LEU A 36 1.45 -26.66 -1.36
CA LEU A 36 1.49 -26.85 -2.80
C LEU A 36 1.44 -25.51 -3.56
N ILE A 37 0.58 -24.58 -3.15
CA ILE A 37 0.42 -23.24 -3.77
C ILE A 37 1.68 -22.39 -3.64
N LEU A 38 2.40 -22.55 -2.54
CA LEU A 38 3.66 -21.86 -2.30
C LEU A 38 4.84 -22.43 -3.11
N THR A 39 4.64 -23.53 -3.85
CA THR A 39 5.65 -24.00 -4.80
C THR A 39 5.75 -23.05 -5.99
N LEU A 40 6.98 -22.61 -6.28
CA LEU A 40 7.24 -21.56 -7.26
C LEU A 40 6.77 -21.92 -8.68
N SER A 41 6.55 -23.19 -8.99
CA SER A 41 6.09 -23.65 -10.31
C SER A 41 4.68 -23.16 -10.69
N PHE A 42 3.83 -22.82 -9.72
CA PHE A 42 2.51 -22.24 -10.03
C PHE A 42 2.58 -20.77 -10.46
N LEU A 43 3.66 -20.07 -10.11
CA LEU A 43 3.93 -18.68 -10.49
C LEU A 43 4.61 -18.55 -11.86
N ASP A 44 5.05 -19.67 -12.46
CA ASP A 44 5.67 -19.68 -13.78
C ASP A 44 4.67 -19.36 -14.90
N ARG A 45 3.36 -19.43 -14.62
CA ARG A 45 2.30 -19.11 -15.60
C ARG A 45 1.58 -17.83 -15.21
N SER A 46 1.75 -16.79 -16.01
CA SER A 46 1.15 -15.46 -15.81
C SER A 46 -0.36 -15.50 -15.56
N GLY A 47 -1.11 -16.34 -16.30
CA GLY A 47 -2.56 -16.50 -16.15
C GLY A 47 -3.03 -17.05 -14.78
N ASN A 48 -2.15 -17.71 -14.02
CA ASN A 48 -2.47 -18.20 -12.67
C ASN A 48 -2.24 -17.13 -11.58
N ILE A 49 -1.38 -16.15 -11.84
CA ILE A 49 -0.87 -15.22 -10.82
C ILE A 49 -1.99 -14.49 -10.08
N PRO A 50 -3.02 -13.90 -10.75
CA PRO A 50 -4.08 -13.19 -10.04
C PRO A 50 -4.90 -14.12 -9.11
N ALA A 51 -5.20 -15.34 -9.56
CA ALA A 51 -5.93 -16.32 -8.74
C ALA A 51 -5.09 -16.81 -7.56
N LEU A 52 -3.80 -17.05 -7.78
CA LEU A 52 -2.87 -17.55 -6.78
C LEU A 52 -2.59 -16.50 -5.70
N SER A 53 -2.30 -15.27 -6.13
CA SER A 53 -2.10 -14.13 -5.23
C SER A 53 -3.31 -13.95 -4.32
N ARG A 54 -4.51 -13.95 -4.90
CA ARG A 54 -5.74 -13.86 -4.11
C ARG A 54 -5.87 -15.00 -3.10
N LEU A 55 -5.64 -16.24 -3.53
CA LEU A 55 -5.76 -17.37 -2.62
C LEU A 55 -4.75 -17.26 -1.47
N LEU A 56 -3.54 -16.81 -1.75
CA LEU A 56 -2.51 -16.53 -0.73
C LEU A 56 -2.96 -15.42 0.24
N GLN A 57 -3.56 -14.35 -0.27
CA GLN A 57 -4.17 -13.30 0.55
C GLN A 57 -5.24 -13.86 1.49
N THR A 58 -6.15 -14.71 0.99
CA THR A 58 -7.16 -15.39 1.82
C THR A 58 -6.52 -16.27 2.90
N TYR A 59 -5.44 -17.00 2.58
CA TYR A 59 -4.70 -17.78 3.56
C TYR A 59 -4.11 -16.89 4.65
N ILE A 60 -3.52 -15.74 4.31
CA ILE A 60 -2.96 -14.81 5.31
C ILE A 60 -4.03 -14.32 6.29
N GLU A 61 -5.24 -14.03 5.80
CA GLU A 61 -6.35 -13.56 6.65
C GLU A 61 -7.02 -14.67 7.48
N LYS A 62 -7.06 -15.91 6.97
CA LYS A 62 -7.91 -16.98 7.50
C LYS A 62 -7.15 -18.14 8.15
N ALA A 63 -5.88 -18.36 7.81
CA ALA A 63 -5.13 -19.54 8.24
C ALA A 63 -4.73 -19.55 9.71
N GLY A 64 -4.84 -18.40 10.37
CA GLY A 64 -4.29 -18.22 11.70
C GLY A 64 -2.78 -17.93 11.63
N GLU A 65 -2.34 -17.13 12.58
CA GLU A 65 -1.00 -16.54 12.62
C GLU A 65 0.12 -17.59 12.52
N THR A 66 0.03 -18.70 13.25
CA THR A 66 1.06 -19.74 13.28
C THR A 66 1.37 -20.32 11.90
N ILE A 67 0.34 -20.57 11.08
CA ILE A 67 0.51 -21.16 9.74
C ILE A 67 1.21 -20.17 8.80
N VAL A 68 0.86 -18.89 8.92
CA VAL A 68 1.48 -17.81 8.13
C VAL A 68 2.96 -17.67 8.54
N LEU A 69 3.26 -17.70 9.84
CA LEU A 69 4.62 -17.60 10.36
C LEU A 69 5.51 -18.76 9.90
N GLU A 70 5.01 -20.00 9.91
CA GLU A 70 5.75 -21.18 9.40
C GLU A 70 6.18 -21.04 7.93
N LYS A 71 5.45 -20.24 7.15
CA LYS A 71 5.67 -20.06 5.71
C LYS A 71 6.11 -18.65 5.33
N LEU A 72 6.39 -17.79 6.30
CA LEU A 72 6.64 -16.36 6.09
C LEU A 72 7.74 -16.10 5.06
N THR A 73 8.90 -16.77 5.20
CA THR A 73 10.02 -16.63 4.25
C THR A 73 9.61 -17.01 2.83
N THR A 74 8.79 -18.05 2.66
CA THR A 74 8.30 -18.47 1.34
C THR A 74 7.32 -17.45 0.76
N ILE A 75 6.42 -16.91 1.57
CA ILE A 75 5.48 -15.85 1.16
C ILE A 75 6.24 -14.58 0.73
N LEU A 76 7.27 -14.19 1.49
CA LEU A 76 8.14 -13.07 1.13
C LEU A 76 8.92 -13.32 -0.16
N GLY A 77 9.33 -14.58 -0.40
CA GLY A 77 9.90 -14.98 -1.69
C GLY A 77 8.91 -14.82 -2.86
N VAL A 78 7.63 -15.13 -2.66
CA VAL A 78 6.57 -14.87 -3.65
C VAL A 78 6.43 -13.37 -3.91
N PHE A 79 6.35 -12.55 -2.86
CA PHE A 79 6.34 -11.09 -2.99
C PHE A 79 7.55 -10.58 -3.80
N GLN A 80 8.76 -10.99 -3.42
CA GLN A 80 9.99 -10.58 -4.08
C GLN A 80 9.98 -10.97 -5.56
N ARG A 81 9.50 -12.18 -5.88
CA ARG A 81 9.36 -12.67 -7.26
C ARG A 81 8.40 -11.79 -8.05
N LEU A 82 7.19 -11.56 -7.54
CA LEU A 82 6.15 -10.77 -8.21
C LEU A 82 6.62 -9.35 -8.50
N VAL A 83 7.24 -8.68 -7.52
CA VAL A 83 7.70 -7.29 -7.65
C VAL A 83 8.99 -7.18 -8.48
N SER A 84 9.89 -8.16 -8.41
CA SER A 84 11.17 -8.08 -9.13
C SER A 84 11.05 -8.48 -10.61
N GLN A 85 10.21 -9.46 -10.93
CA GLN A 85 10.17 -10.08 -12.26
C GLN A 85 9.11 -9.48 -13.17
N SER A 86 7.98 -8.97 -12.65
CA SER A 86 6.86 -8.55 -13.49
C SER A 86 6.33 -7.16 -13.12
N LYS A 87 6.29 -6.26 -14.12
CA LYS A 87 5.60 -4.97 -14.03
C LYS A 87 4.08 -5.10 -13.97
N VAL A 88 3.54 -6.12 -14.63
CA VAL A 88 2.10 -6.37 -14.71
C VAL A 88 1.54 -6.74 -13.33
N HIS A 89 2.27 -7.57 -12.59
CA HIS A 89 1.84 -8.16 -11.32
C HIS A 89 2.34 -7.45 -10.06
N ASP A 90 2.96 -6.25 -10.17
CA ASP A 90 3.43 -5.48 -9.01
C ASP A 90 2.34 -5.34 -7.94
N HIS A 91 1.11 -4.99 -8.35
CA HIS A 91 -0.04 -4.84 -7.45
C HIS A 91 -0.41 -6.10 -6.66
N GLU A 92 -0.19 -7.28 -7.21
CA GLU A 92 -0.44 -8.56 -6.53
C GLU A 92 0.58 -8.79 -5.41
N GLY A 93 1.85 -8.48 -5.67
CA GLY A 93 2.91 -8.53 -4.66
C GLY A 93 2.64 -7.58 -3.50
N PHE A 94 2.26 -6.33 -3.79
CA PHE A 94 1.92 -5.36 -2.74
C PHE A 94 0.64 -5.72 -1.98
N ALA A 95 -0.35 -6.33 -2.62
CA ALA A 95 -1.55 -6.81 -1.92
C ALA A 95 -1.22 -7.87 -0.87
N ILE A 96 -0.36 -8.84 -1.21
CA ILE A 96 0.17 -9.84 -0.27
C ILE A 96 0.91 -9.15 0.89
N LEU A 97 1.81 -8.21 0.57
CA LEU A 97 2.62 -7.53 1.58
C LEU A 97 1.77 -6.67 2.53
N ASN A 98 0.75 -5.97 2.01
CA ASN A 98 -0.19 -5.20 2.82
C ASN A 98 -0.91 -6.09 3.84
N LEU A 99 -1.37 -7.27 3.43
CA LEU A 99 -2.04 -8.20 4.36
C LEU A 99 -1.10 -8.78 5.41
N LEU A 100 0.18 -9.01 5.07
CA LEU A 100 1.17 -9.40 6.08
C LEU A 100 1.32 -8.31 7.15
N ILE A 101 1.45 -7.04 6.76
CA ILE A 101 1.54 -5.91 7.69
C ILE A 101 0.28 -5.77 8.55
N ILE A 102 -0.90 -5.98 7.94
CA ILE A 102 -2.18 -5.82 8.64
C ILE A 102 -2.41 -6.90 9.70
N ASN A 103 -2.02 -8.13 9.40
CA ASN A 103 -2.34 -9.31 10.20
C ASN A 103 -1.20 -9.77 11.12
N LEU A 104 0.05 -9.36 10.86
CA LEU A 104 1.20 -9.77 11.67
C LEU A 104 1.71 -8.62 12.56
N PRO A 105 2.01 -8.90 13.84
CA PRO A 105 2.78 -7.98 14.68
C PRO A 105 4.16 -7.66 14.09
N ALA A 106 4.64 -6.43 14.32
CA ALA A 106 5.94 -5.95 13.83
C ALA A 106 7.10 -6.88 14.22
N THR A 107 7.03 -7.49 15.42
CA THR A 107 8.06 -8.39 15.98
C THR A 107 8.45 -9.52 15.03
N TYR A 108 7.51 -10.03 14.23
CA TYR A 108 7.77 -11.12 13.28
C TYR A 108 8.37 -10.64 11.96
N LEU A 109 8.03 -9.42 11.53
CA LEU A 109 8.51 -8.87 10.26
C LEU A 109 9.81 -8.08 10.39
N ASN A 110 10.18 -7.61 11.58
CA ASN A 110 11.36 -6.76 11.81
C ASN A 110 12.66 -7.27 11.15
N ASN A 111 12.92 -8.59 11.21
CA ASN A 111 14.11 -9.19 10.62
C ASN A 111 14.13 -9.17 9.07
N TYR A 112 12.97 -8.94 8.46
CA TYR A 112 12.78 -8.95 7.01
C TYR A 112 12.51 -7.55 6.44
N LEU A 113 12.15 -6.57 7.27
CA LEU A 113 11.77 -5.23 6.82
C LEU A 113 12.85 -4.59 5.95
N LYS A 114 14.11 -4.64 6.38
CA LYS A 114 15.22 -4.08 5.62
C LYS A 114 15.31 -4.66 4.21
N ASP A 115 15.21 -5.98 4.07
CA ASP A 115 15.26 -6.66 2.78
C ASP A 115 14.03 -6.32 1.92
N ILE A 116 12.84 -6.23 2.52
CA ILE A 116 11.60 -5.81 1.85
C ILE A 116 11.77 -4.40 1.26
N PHE A 117 12.25 -3.44 2.06
CA PHE A 117 12.49 -2.07 1.58
C PHE A 117 13.56 -2.03 0.49
N ILE A 118 14.65 -2.80 0.61
CA ILE A 118 15.70 -2.90 -0.43
C ILE A 118 15.09 -3.42 -1.75
N VAL A 119 14.23 -4.45 -1.71
CA VAL A 119 13.53 -4.96 -2.90
C VAL A 119 12.68 -3.86 -3.53
N ILE A 120 11.88 -3.14 -2.73
CA ILE A 120 11.01 -2.05 -3.19
C ILE A 120 11.82 -0.93 -3.84
N PHE A 121 12.88 -0.45 -3.19
CA PHE A 121 13.68 0.67 -3.69
C PHE A 121 14.55 0.29 -4.89
N THR A 122 15.07 -0.93 -4.92
CA THR A 122 15.76 -1.47 -6.10
C THR A 122 14.82 -1.49 -7.30
N ARG A 123 13.58 -1.94 -7.08
CA ARG A 123 12.55 -1.96 -8.12
C ARG A 123 12.19 -0.55 -8.60
N LEU A 124 11.95 0.38 -7.68
CA LEU A 124 11.67 1.78 -7.98
C LEU A 124 12.79 2.45 -8.80
N THR A 125 14.04 2.04 -8.58
CA THR A 125 15.20 2.55 -9.31
C THR A 125 15.26 2.02 -10.74
N LYS A 126 14.89 0.74 -10.94
CA LYS A 126 14.89 0.07 -12.25
C LYS A 126 13.72 0.49 -13.14
N ALA A 127 12.54 0.70 -12.57
CA ALA A 127 11.34 1.07 -13.32
C ALA A 127 10.44 2.00 -12.49
N LYS A 128 10.23 3.22 -12.98
CA LYS A 128 9.33 4.20 -12.35
C LYS A 128 7.99 4.22 -13.07
N ILE A 129 7.18 3.21 -12.81
CA ILE A 129 5.84 3.08 -13.38
C ILE A 129 4.84 3.65 -12.38
N GLN A 130 3.87 4.43 -12.85
CA GLN A 130 2.91 5.11 -11.97
C GLN A 130 2.13 4.11 -11.10
N LYS A 131 1.72 2.97 -11.67
CA LYS A 131 1.05 1.87 -10.95
C LYS A 131 1.89 1.36 -9.77
N LEU A 132 3.19 1.13 -9.98
CA LEU A 132 4.12 0.70 -8.94
C LEU A 132 4.22 1.75 -7.82
N ILE A 133 4.38 3.02 -8.19
CA ILE A 133 4.48 4.12 -7.23
C ILE A 133 3.24 4.20 -6.33
N ARG A 134 2.03 4.09 -6.91
CA ARG A 134 0.78 4.05 -6.11
C ARG A 134 0.79 2.89 -5.13
N CYS A 135 1.18 1.69 -5.57
CA CYS A 135 1.26 0.51 -4.69
C CYS A 135 2.24 0.73 -3.52
N ILE A 136 3.38 1.37 -3.79
CA ILE A 136 4.39 1.69 -2.76
C ILE A 136 3.83 2.69 -1.75
N ILE A 137 3.19 3.78 -2.19
CA ILE A 137 2.60 4.79 -1.29
C ILE A 137 1.54 4.16 -0.39
N VAL A 138 0.69 3.31 -0.95
CA VAL A 138 -0.34 2.59 -0.18
C VAL A 138 0.30 1.64 0.83
N PHE A 139 1.33 0.89 0.44
CA PHE A 139 2.07 0.02 1.36
C PHE A 139 2.74 0.80 2.50
N PHE A 140 3.40 1.91 2.20
CA PHE A 140 3.97 2.78 3.22
C PHE A 140 2.90 3.30 4.18
N SER A 141 1.72 3.64 3.65
CA SER A 141 0.59 4.09 4.45
C SER A 141 0.09 2.99 5.41
N TYR A 142 -0.05 1.76 4.93
CA TYR A 142 -0.36 0.60 5.79
C TYR A 142 0.70 0.38 6.86
N PHE A 143 1.98 0.46 6.50
CA PHE A 143 3.10 0.34 7.43
C PHE A 143 3.02 1.40 8.54
N ILE A 144 2.83 2.67 8.19
CA ILE A 144 2.77 3.78 9.14
C ILE A 144 1.61 3.59 10.12
N ILE A 145 0.43 3.19 9.64
CA ILE A 145 -0.74 2.99 10.50
C ILE A 145 -0.57 1.79 11.44
N LYS A 146 0.10 0.72 10.98
CA LYS A 146 0.23 -0.51 11.78
C LYS A 146 1.42 -0.49 12.73
N TYR A 147 2.56 0.02 12.29
CA TYR A 147 3.83 -0.04 13.04
C TYR A 147 4.31 1.35 13.51
N GLY A 148 3.70 2.42 13.05
CA GLY A 148 3.95 3.79 13.49
C GLY A 148 4.87 4.58 12.55
N ALA A 149 4.63 5.89 12.51
CA ALA A 149 5.41 6.85 11.71
C ALA A 149 6.90 6.90 12.11
N LYS A 150 7.20 6.82 13.41
CA LYS A 150 8.58 6.81 13.91
C LYS A 150 9.37 5.61 13.38
N GLU A 151 8.77 4.42 13.46
CA GLU A 151 9.40 3.18 12.99
C GLU A 151 9.62 3.23 11.48
N PHE A 152 8.68 3.80 10.72
CA PHE A 152 8.83 3.98 9.27
C PHE A 152 10.06 4.82 8.91
N ILE A 153 10.24 5.96 9.57
CA ILE A 153 11.42 6.83 9.35
C ILE A 153 12.70 6.07 9.71
N THR A 154 12.74 5.44 10.89
CA THR A 154 13.91 4.69 11.37
C THR A 154 14.30 3.56 10.43
N GLN A 155 13.33 2.78 9.92
CA GLN A 155 13.60 1.67 9.00
C GLN A 155 14.17 2.16 7.67
N ILE A 156 13.60 3.22 7.09
CA ILE A 156 14.09 3.78 5.82
C ILE A 156 15.50 4.36 5.98
N ASP A 157 15.74 5.15 7.02
CA ASP A 157 17.06 5.77 7.24
C ASP A 157 18.13 4.75 7.65
N SER A 158 17.74 3.57 8.14
CA SER A 158 18.68 2.46 8.42
C SER A 158 19.32 1.86 7.16
N ILE A 159 18.70 2.06 5.99
CA ILE A 159 19.22 1.60 4.70
C ILE A 159 20.28 2.57 4.20
N GLN A 160 19.97 3.87 4.25
CA GLN A 160 20.88 4.95 3.90
C GLN A 160 20.48 6.22 4.67
N ALA A 161 21.46 6.95 5.18
CA ALA A 161 21.21 8.21 5.88
C ALA A 161 20.43 9.21 5.01
N ASN A 162 19.41 9.87 5.60
CA ASN A 162 18.51 10.82 4.95
C ASN A 162 17.70 10.24 3.78
N MET A 163 17.57 8.91 3.69
CA MET A 163 16.77 8.27 2.65
C MET A 163 15.28 8.61 2.81
N PHE A 164 14.80 8.84 4.04
CA PHE A 164 13.42 9.27 4.28
C PHE A 164 13.11 10.61 3.59
N GLN A 165 14.04 11.57 3.63
CA GLN A 165 13.89 12.83 2.92
C GLN A 165 13.67 12.61 1.42
N MET A 166 14.49 11.75 0.81
CA MET A 166 14.34 11.42 -0.61
C MET A 166 13.00 10.75 -0.93
N VAL A 167 12.50 9.89 -0.03
CA VAL A 167 11.20 9.23 -0.19
C VAL A 167 10.07 10.27 -0.15
N VAL A 168 10.11 11.23 0.77
CA VAL A 168 9.10 12.28 0.85
C VAL A 168 9.13 13.15 -0.41
N GLU A 169 10.29 13.70 -0.77
CA GLU A 169 10.43 14.64 -1.88
C GLU A 169 10.15 14.02 -3.26
N ARG A 170 10.54 12.75 -3.46
CA ARG A 170 10.45 12.10 -4.77
C ARG A 170 9.26 11.17 -4.94
N LEU A 171 8.59 10.80 -3.85
CA LEU A 171 7.47 9.87 -3.87
C LEU A 171 6.20 10.50 -3.31
N PHE A 172 6.17 10.85 -2.02
CA PHE A 172 4.95 11.38 -1.41
C PHE A 172 4.53 12.71 -2.05
N VAL A 173 5.40 13.71 -2.06
CA VAL A 173 5.05 15.05 -2.57
C VAL A 173 4.51 15.04 -4.01
N PRO A 174 5.18 14.40 -5.00
CA PRO A 174 4.71 14.44 -6.39
C PRO A 174 3.57 13.46 -6.74
N GLU A 175 3.34 12.42 -5.94
CA GLU A 175 2.49 11.29 -6.36
C GLU A 175 1.33 11.00 -5.40
N LEU A 176 1.31 11.57 -4.19
CA LEU A 176 0.25 11.34 -3.21
C LEU A 176 -1.14 11.72 -3.75
N SER A 177 -1.26 12.88 -4.42
CA SER A 177 -2.54 13.34 -4.99
C SER A 177 -3.09 12.47 -6.13
N LYS A 178 -2.27 11.58 -6.70
CA LYS A 178 -2.60 10.67 -7.80
C LYS A 178 -3.03 9.27 -7.33
N VAL A 179 -3.19 9.08 -6.01
CA VAL A 179 -3.68 7.82 -5.44
C VAL A 179 -5.17 7.64 -5.72
N ASP A 180 -5.59 6.39 -5.92
CA ASP A 180 -6.99 6.04 -6.21
C ASP A 180 -7.92 6.42 -5.04
N ASP A 181 -9.18 6.80 -5.29
CA ASP A 181 -10.09 7.33 -4.26
C ASP A 181 -10.27 6.39 -3.08
N ASN A 182 -10.30 5.08 -3.37
CA ASN A 182 -10.43 4.03 -2.38
C ASN A 182 -9.26 3.98 -1.37
N ASP A 183 -8.08 4.48 -1.78
CA ASP A 183 -6.86 4.45 -0.98
C ASP A 183 -6.50 5.84 -0.41
N LYS A 184 -7.19 6.92 -0.83
CA LYS A 184 -6.94 8.27 -0.31
C LYS A 184 -7.08 8.37 1.20
N LYS A 185 -8.08 7.68 1.78
CA LYS A 185 -8.31 7.71 3.23
C LYS A 185 -7.11 7.16 4.02
N ILE A 186 -6.59 5.98 3.64
CA ILE A 186 -5.45 5.35 4.31
C ILE A 186 -4.18 6.19 4.15
N CYS A 187 -3.93 6.72 2.94
CA CYS A 187 -2.79 7.58 2.68
C CYS A 187 -2.87 8.91 3.46
N ALA A 188 -4.04 9.53 3.50
CA ALA A 188 -4.22 10.80 4.22
C ALA A 188 -3.99 10.65 5.74
N VAL A 189 -4.53 9.59 6.34
CA VAL A 189 -4.34 9.34 7.77
C VAL A 189 -2.88 8.98 8.07
N ALA A 190 -2.23 8.19 7.21
CA ALA A 190 -0.82 7.86 7.38
C ALA A 190 0.10 9.08 7.29
N VAL A 191 -0.13 9.97 6.32
CA VAL A 191 0.64 11.21 6.17
C VAL A 191 0.36 12.16 7.33
N THR A 192 -0.87 12.20 7.85
CA THR A 192 -1.20 12.92 9.08
C THR A 192 -0.34 12.45 10.26
N HIS A 193 -0.22 11.13 10.45
CA HIS A 193 0.65 10.54 11.49
C HIS A 193 2.13 10.83 11.25
N LEU A 194 2.60 10.82 10.01
CA LEU A 194 3.98 11.25 9.68
C LEU A 194 4.25 12.70 10.07
N LEU A 195 3.27 13.59 9.92
CA LEU A 195 3.42 15.01 10.26
C LEU A 195 3.36 15.29 11.76
N CYS A 196 2.56 14.52 12.50
CA CYS A 196 2.17 14.87 13.87
C CYS A 196 2.80 13.99 14.97
N ASP A 197 3.29 12.80 14.65
CA ASP A 197 3.73 11.84 15.68
C ASP A 197 5.26 11.78 15.89
N PRO A 198 6.11 11.69 14.84
CA PRO A 198 7.53 11.43 15.05
C PRO A 198 8.29 12.70 15.42
N GLU A 199 9.08 12.65 16.51
CA GLU A 199 9.95 13.75 16.95
C GLU A 199 10.88 14.24 15.83
N GLN A 200 11.31 13.35 14.93
CA GLN A 200 12.14 13.71 13.76
C GLN A 200 11.47 14.75 12.84
N MET A 201 10.14 14.75 12.76
CA MET A 201 9.33 15.68 11.97
C MET A 201 8.86 16.90 12.76
N ILE A 202 8.81 16.82 14.10
CA ILE A 202 8.33 17.91 14.97
C ILE A 202 9.49 18.82 15.37
N ASN A 203 10.52 18.26 16.01
CA ASN A 203 11.66 18.99 16.58
C ASN A 203 13.02 18.49 16.03
N GLY A 204 13.00 17.58 15.07
CA GLY A 204 14.18 16.95 14.51
C GLY A 204 14.65 17.55 13.18
N ILE A 205 15.57 16.82 12.55
CA ILE A 205 16.30 17.25 11.35
C ILE A 205 15.39 17.49 10.14
N TYR A 206 14.19 16.90 10.11
CA TYR A 206 13.31 16.94 8.95
C TYR A 206 12.27 18.06 9.00
N PHE A 207 12.02 18.65 10.17
CA PHE A 207 10.95 19.65 10.35
C PHE A 207 11.05 20.80 9.33
N ASN A 208 12.22 21.45 9.24
CA ASN A 208 12.42 22.62 8.38
C ASN A 208 12.38 22.35 6.87
N TYR A 209 12.54 21.09 6.45
CA TYR A 209 12.65 20.72 5.03
C TYR A 209 11.39 20.01 4.53
N LEU A 210 10.79 19.14 5.34
CA LEU A 210 9.77 18.20 4.90
C LEU A 210 8.37 18.53 5.39
N TRP A 211 8.24 19.12 6.59
CA TRP A 211 6.93 19.22 7.25
C TRP A 211 5.93 20.03 6.42
N LEU A 212 6.34 21.21 5.94
CA LEU A 212 5.47 22.08 5.15
C LEU A 212 5.10 21.46 3.79
N ILE A 213 6.09 20.94 3.04
CA ILE A 213 5.85 20.39 1.70
C ILE A 213 4.99 19.12 1.75
N LEU A 214 5.13 18.33 2.82
CA LEU A 214 4.31 17.13 3.02
C LEU A 214 2.88 17.49 3.45
N LEU A 215 2.70 18.56 4.25
CA LEU A 215 1.38 19.09 4.56
C LEU A 215 0.68 19.63 3.30
N GLN A 216 1.40 20.36 2.44
CA GLN A 216 0.86 20.82 1.16
C GLN A 216 0.41 19.64 0.28
N ALA A 217 1.24 18.61 0.15
CA ALA A 217 0.88 17.41 -0.60
C ALA A 217 -0.36 16.70 -0.02
N LEU A 218 -0.54 16.70 1.30
CA LEU A 218 -1.72 16.17 1.96
C LEU A 218 -2.98 17.01 1.69
N LEU A 219 -2.87 18.34 1.65
CA LEU A 219 -3.98 19.21 1.26
C LEU A 219 -4.37 19.00 -0.20
N ASP A 220 -3.38 18.88 -1.09
CA ASP A 220 -3.60 18.60 -2.51
C ASP A 220 -4.29 17.23 -2.71
N LEU A 221 -3.98 16.24 -1.87
CA LEU A 221 -4.70 14.95 -1.85
C LEU A 221 -6.18 15.11 -1.50
N PHE A 222 -6.54 15.98 -0.56
CA PHE A 222 -7.94 16.21 -0.20
C PHE A 222 -8.72 16.96 -1.26
N GLN A 223 -8.04 17.83 -2.02
CA GLN A 223 -8.62 18.55 -3.14
C GLN A 223 -8.62 17.70 -4.42
N SER A 224 -7.80 16.66 -4.50
CA SER A 224 -7.75 15.83 -5.70
C SER A 224 -9.07 15.08 -5.86
N THR A 225 -9.85 15.49 -6.84
CA THR A 225 -10.95 14.70 -7.38
C THR A 225 -10.37 13.84 -8.49
N ASN A 226 -10.56 12.52 -8.44
CA ASN A 226 -10.16 11.66 -9.56
C ASN A 226 -10.95 11.94 -10.85
N ASP A 227 -11.90 12.86 -10.83
CA ASP A 227 -12.51 13.45 -12.03
C ASP A 227 -11.47 14.15 -12.93
N LEU A 228 -10.33 14.60 -12.38
CA LEU A 228 -9.18 15.09 -13.17
C LEU A 228 -8.32 13.95 -13.76
N HIS A 229 -8.59 12.71 -13.36
CA HIS A 229 -8.08 11.47 -13.97
C HIS A 229 -9.14 10.83 -14.90
N ILE A 230 -9.90 11.64 -15.65
CA ILE A 230 -10.13 11.27 -17.05
C ILE A 230 -8.74 11.28 -17.67
N MET A 231 -8.01 10.15 -17.55
CA MET A 231 -6.82 9.89 -18.34
C MET A 231 -7.18 10.35 -19.74
N SER A 232 -6.42 11.30 -20.28
CA SER A 232 -6.63 11.74 -21.64
C SER A 232 -6.66 10.49 -22.51
N ALA A 233 -7.44 10.48 -23.60
CA ALA A 233 -7.47 9.30 -24.46
C ALA A 233 -6.07 8.87 -24.91
N ALA A 234 -5.10 9.80 -24.92
CA ALA A 234 -3.68 9.56 -25.14
C ALA A 234 -2.99 8.81 -23.98
N GLU A 235 -3.18 9.21 -22.72
CA GLU A 235 -2.61 8.49 -21.56
C GLU A 235 -3.26 7.14 -21.35
N ARG A 236 -4.57 7.03 -21.61
CA ARG A 236 -5.30 5.75 -21.56
C ARG A 236 -4.80 4.80 -22.64
N LYS A 237 -4.58 5.30 -23.85
CA LYS A 237 -3.96 4.53 -24.92
C LYS A 237 -2.51 4.18 -24.61
N LYS A 238 -1.73 5.10 -24.05
CA LYS A 238 -0.32 4.85 -23.73
C LYS A 238 -0.18 3.80 -22.63
N GLN A 239 -0.98 3.89 -21.56
CA GLN A 239 -0.99 2.88 -20.51
C GLN A 239 -1.54 1.54 -21.04
N ALA A 240 -2.64 1.54 -21.79
CA ALA A 240 -3.17 0.30 -22.38
C ALA A 240 -2.21 -0.32 -23.40
N GLN A 241 -1.41 0.49 -24.10
CA GLN A 241 -0.42 0.03 -25.06
C GLN A 241 0.86 -0.44 -24.35
N GLU A 242 1.29 0.21 -23.27
CA GLU A 242 2.36 -0.31 -22.39
C GLU A 242 1.92 -1.63 -21.72
N GLU A 243 0.68 -1.72 -21.23
CA GLU A 243 0.11 -2.96 -20.65
C GLU A 243 -0.02 -4.06 -21.71
N ALA A 244 -0.47 -3.76 -22.93
CA ALA A 244 -0.60 -4.72 -24.02
C ALA A 244 0.75 -5.15 -24.62
N GLU A 245 1.71 -4.22 -24.78
CA GLU A 245 3.08 -4.54 -25.20
C GLU A 245 3.80 -5.37 -24.14
N GLU A 246 3.53 -5.15 -22.84
CA GLU A 246 4.07 -5.95 -21.74
C GLU A 246 3.42 -7.33 -21.62
N GLU A 247 2.10 -7.45 -21.84
CA GLU A 247 1.41 -8.75 -21.92
C GLU A 247 1.90 -9.56 -23.13
N LEU A 248 2.18 -8.89 -24.26
CA LEU A 248 2.77 -9.50 -25.45
C LEU A 248 4.24 -9.94 -25.21
N LEU A 249 5.01 -9.19 -24.42
CA LEU A 249 6.40 -9.52 -24.08
C LEU A 249 6.48 -10.73 -23.14
N ILE A 250 5.52 -10.88 -22.21
CA ILE A 250 5.39 -12.07 -21.36
C ILE A 250 5.04 -13.31 -22.21
N GLY A 251 4.23 -13.14 -23.27
CA GLY A 251 3.90 -14.22 -24.21
C GLY A 251 5.06 -14.66 -25.13
N LEU A 252 6.20 -13.97 -25.11
CA LEU A 252 7.38 -14.30 -25.94
C LEU A 252 8.48 -15.03 -25.16
N ASP A 253 8.51 -14.94 -23.82
CA ASP A 253 9.53 -15.57 -22.96
C ASP A 253 9.06 -16.90 -22.33
N ASP A 254 7.75 -17.18 -22.36
CA ASP A 254 7.20 -18.48 -22.00
C ASP A 254 7.03 -19.35 -23.24
N THR A 255 7.40 -20.62 -23.09
CA THR A 255 7.29 -21.73 -24.06
C THR A 255 6.15 -21.61 -25.08
N PRO A 256 6.29 -22.10 -26.33
CA PRO A 256 5.36 -21.93 -27.46
C PRO A 256 3.97 -22.62 -27.30
N ASP A 257 3.54 -22.89 -26.08
CA ASP A 257 2.25 -23.43 -25.73
C ASP A 257 1.30 -22.31 -25.27
N TYR A 258 0.14 -22.27 -25.91
CA TYR A 258 -1.00 -21.39 -25.62
C TYR A 258 -1.29 -21.27 -24.10
N THR A 259 -1.09 -20.08 -23.55
CA THR A 259 -1.50 -19.74 -22.17
C THR A 259 -2.86 -19.01 -22.19
N PRO A 260 -3.90 -19.56 -21.54
CA PRO A 260 -5.21 -18.91 -21.52
C PRO A 260 -5.18 -17.65 -20.64
N ALA A 261 -5.81 -16.56 -21.13
CA ALA A 261 -5.96 -15.30 -20.41
C ALA A 261 -6.77 -15.47 -19.11
N PHE A 262 -6.36 -14.77 -18.04
CA PHE A 262 -7.04 -14.84 -16.74
C PHE A 262 -8.48 -14.31 -16.86
N SER A 263 -9.45 -15.09 -16.37
CA SER A 263 -10.86 -14.71 -16.30
C SER A 263 -11.35 -14.74 -14.86
N ARG A 264 -11.85 -13.59 -14.38
CA ARG A 264 -12.31 -13.42 -13.00
C ARG A 264 -13.77 -13.86 -12.85
N LEU A 265 -14.07 -14.64 -11.82
CA LEU A 265 -15.44 -14.98 -11.43
C LEU A 265 -16.16 -13.77 -10.82
N ALA A 266 -17.31 -13.39 -11.38
CA ALA A 266 -18.05 -12.18 -11.02
C ALA A 266 -18.48 -12.11 -9.54
N PHE A 267 -18.82 -13.26 -8.94
CA PHE A 267 -19.29 -13.37 -7.55
C PHE A 267 -18.15 -13.53 -6.53
N ALA A 268 -16.92 -13.71 -6.99
CA ALA A 268 -15.74 -13.74 -6.14
C ALA A 268 -15.12 -12.33 -6.13
N LYS A 269 -15.76 -11.35 -5.50
CA LYS A 269 -15.12 -10.05 -5.21
C LYS A 269 -14.90 -9.95 -3.71
N GLN A 270 -13.64 -9.81 -3.29
CA GLN A 270 -13.31 -9.62 -1.89
C GLN A 270 -13.62 -8.17 -1.49
N PRO A 271 -14.31 -7.94 -0.37
CA PRO A 271 -14.48 -6.59 0.16
C PRO A 271 -13.10 -6.07 0.62
N ARG A 272 -12.80 -4.80 0.32
CA ARG A 272 -11.58 -4.16 0.83
C ARG A 272 -11.68 -3.99 2.35
N THR A 273 -10.58 -4.24 3.05
CA THR A 273 -10.49 -4.08 4.50
C THR A 273 -10.28 -2.61 4.85
N ASP A 274 -11.32 -1.94 5.38
CA ASP A 274 -11.16 -0.61 6.01
C ASP A 274 -10.57 -0.81 7.41
N LEU A 275 -9.31 -0.40 7.61
CA LEU A 275 -8.64 -0.48 8.91
C LEU A 275 -9.23 0.43 9.97
N PHE A 276 -9.90 1.50 9.56
CA PHE A 276 -10.40 2.52 10.47
C PHE A 276 -11.85 2.30 10.86
N GLY A 277 -12.62 1.59 10.03
CA GLY A 277 -14.06 1.41 10.21
C GLY A 277 -14.76 2.73 10.54
N SER A 278 -15.50 2.75 11.66
CA SER A 278 -16.16 3.96 12.17
C SER A 278 -15.28 4.88 12.99
N SER A 279 -14.05 4.49 13.36
CA SER A 279 -13.17 5.28 14.24
C SER A 279 -12.71 6.57 13.57
N ILE A 280 -12.44 6.52 12.27
CA ILE A 280 -12.08 7.70 11.46
C ILE A 280 -13.05 7.78 10.28
N PRO A 281 -14.16 8.53 10.40
CA PRO A 281 -15.13 8.67 9.31
C PRO A 281 -14.63 9.62 8.22
N ASP A 282 -13.91 10.70 8.59
CA ASP A 282 -13.35 11.68 7.66
C ASP A 282 -11.87 11.94 7.99
N ALA A 283 -10.99 11.72 7.01
CA ALA A 283 -9.55 11.93 7.15
C ALA A 283 -9.19 13.43 7.33
N ARG A 284 -10.02 14.35 6.82
CA ARG A 284 -9.82 15.81 6.99
C ARG A 284 -10.06 16.23 8.44
N CYS A 285 -11.11 15.69 9.05
CA CYS A 285 -11.39 15.91 10.47
C CYS A 285 -10.30 15.29 11.35
N HIS A 286 -9.74 14.15 10.94
CA HIS A 286 -8.61 13.52 11.63
C HIS A 286 -7.36 14.41 11.60
N LEU A 287 -7.00 14.94 10.42
CA LEU A 287 -5.90 15.91 10.30
C LEU A 287 -6.12 17.11 11.23
N ALA A 288 -7.31 17.70 11.24
CA ALA A 288 -7.59 18.87 12.06
C ALA A 288 -7.41 18.60 13.57
N LYS A 289 -7.82 17.43 14.05
CA LYS A 289 -7.64 17.02 15.45
C LYS A 289 -6.16 16.82 15.79
N CYS A 290 -5.42 16.09 14.97
CA CYS A 290 -3.98 15.88 15.19
C CYS A 290 -3.19 17.20 15.15
N LEU A 291 -3.54 18.12 14.24
CA LEU A 291 -2.93 19.45 14.21
C LEU A 291 -3.26 20.27 15.46
N GLN A 292 -4.48 20.20 15.98
CA GLN A 292 -4.83 20.88 17.23
C GLN A 292 -3.98 20.36 18.41
N GLU A 293 -3.86 19.04 18.55
CA GLU A 293 -3.05 18.42 19.59
C GLU A 293 -1.57 18.83 19.45
N LEU A 294 -1.07 18.88 18.22
CA LEU A 294 0.29 19.29 17.91
C LEU A 294 0.57 20.76 18.24
N THR A 295 -0.32 21.69 17.83
CA THR A 295 -0.11 23.13 18.09
C THR A 295 -0.31 23.46 19.56
N SER A 296 -1.24 22.77 20.25
CA SER A 296 -1.41 22.90 21.71
C SER A 296 -0.16 22.44 22.47
N SER A 297 0.52 21.41 21.98
CA SER A 297 1.75 20.88 22.59
C SER A 297 2.99 21.73 22.25
N HIS A 298 2.98 22.41 21.10
CA HIS A 298 4.09 23.25 20.62
C HIS A 298 3.58 24.61 20.12
N PRO A 299 3.19 25.53 21.03
CA PRO A 299 2.59 26.80 20.66
C PRO A 299 3.53 27.63 19.76
N ASN A 300 2.95 28.33 18.76
CA ASN A 300 3.62 29.22 17.80
C ASN A 300 4.56 28.58 16.76
N GLN A 301 5.11 27.38 16.99
CA GLN A 301 6.04 26.75 16.06
C GLN A 301 5.34 26.39 14.74
N PHE A 302 4.28 25.59 14.81
CA PHE A 302 3.57 25.12 13.63
C PHE A 302 2.72 26.20 12.98
N LEU A 303 2.06 27.04 13.79
CA LEU A 303 1.19 28.10 13.28
C LEU A 303 1.98 29.09 12.40
N SER A 304 3.18 29.50 12.83
CA SER A 304 4.03 30.41 12.05
C SER A 304 4.49 29.81 10.73
N VAL A 305 4.86 28.52 10.72
CA VAL A 305 5.25 27.79 9.50
C VAL A 305 4.07 27.69 8.54
N MET A 306 2.87 27.38 9.05
CA MET A 306 1.66 27.30 8.23
C MET A 306 1.28 28.65 7.63
N THR A 307 1.27 29.73 8.44
CA THR A 307 0.87 31.06 7.96
C THR A 307 1.85 31.65 6.95
N ASN A 308 3.14 31.34 7.07
CA ASN A 308 4.18 31.84 6.17
C ASN A 308 4.34 30.97 4.92
N GLY A 309 4.06 29.68 5.02
CA GLY A 309 4.35 28.69 3.99
C GLY A 309 3.17 28.26 3.12
N LEU A 310 1.94 28.33 3.63
CA LEU A 310 0.74 27.91 2.89
C LEU A 310 0.12 29.05 2.09
N SER A 311 -0.56 28.70 1.00
CA SER A 311 -1.37 29.65 0.25
C SER A 311 -2.61 30.09 1.05
N LYS A 312 -3.20 31.24 0.70
CA LYS A 312 -4.44 31.71 1.34
C LYS A 312 -5.59 30.71 1.21
N GLU A 313 -5.66 29.99 0.09
CA GLU A 313 -6.68 28.97 -0.16
C GLU A 313 -6.46 27.74 0.74
N GLN A 314 -5.22 27.26 0.85
CA GLN A 314 -4.85 26.15 1.73
C GLN A 314 -5.16 26.47 3.21
N LEU A 315 -4.88 27.70 3.66
CA LEU A 315 -5.22 28.14 5.01
C LEU A 315 -6.74 28.15 5.26
N LEU A 316 -7.53 28.60 4.29
CA LEU A 316 -8.99 28.57 4.37
C LEU A 316 -9.51 27.13 4.44
N ASP A 317 -8.91 26.19 3.72
CA ASP A 317 -9.32 24.79 3.76
C ASP A 317 -9.02 24.14 5.12
N ILE A 318 -7.85 24.42 5.70
CA ILE A 318 -7.56 23.99 7.07
C ILE A 318 -8.59 24.56 8.06
N GLN A 319 -8.94 25.84 7.93
CA GLN A 319 -9.99 26.43 8.77
C GLN A 319 -11.35 25.74 8.60
N LYS A 320 -11.73 25.36 7.37
CA LYS A 320 -12.95 24.57 7.13
C LYS A 320 -12.85 23.19 7.80
N TYR A 321 -11.71 22.51 7.70
CA TYR A 321 -11.51 21.20 8.32
C TYR A 321 -11.56 21.29 9.85
N CYS A 322 -10.98 22.33 10.44
CA CYS A 322 -11.07 22.63 11.86
C CYS A 322 -12.52 22.89 12.30
N ALA A 323 -13.28 23.67 11.51
CA ALA A 323 -14.69 23.91 11.79
C ALA A 323 -15.52 22.62 11.70
N LEU A 324 -15.28 21.76 10.70
CA LEU A 324 -15.94 20.46 10.57
C LEU A 324 -15.64 19.53 11.76
N ALA A 325 -14.44 19.60 12.31
CA ALA A 325 -14.02 18.82 13.46
C ALA A 325 -14.36 19.46 14.82
N ASN A 326 -14.92 20.67 14.85
CA ASN A 326 -15.14 21.50 16.05
C ASN A 326 -13.86 21.74 16.87
N VAL A 327 -12.74 22.01 16.20
CA VAL A 327 -11.45 22.30 16.82
C VAL A 327 -10.93 23.68 16.44
N THR A 328 -10.05 24.24 17.26
CA THR A 328 -9.37 25.51 17.00
C THR A 328 -7.88 25.32 17.21
N LEU A 329 -7.08 25.71 16.22
CA LEU A 329 -5.62 25.69 16.32
C LEU A 329 -5.18 26.83 17.23
N ILE A 330 -4.38 26.51 18.25
CA ILE A 330 -3.85 27.43 19.27
C ILE A 330 -2.35 27.58 19.08
#